data_AF-A0AAE1CUQ1-F1
#
_entry.id   AF-A0AAE1CUQ1-F1
#
_cell.length_a   1.000
_cell.length_b   1.000
_cell.length_c   1.000
_cell.angle_alpha   90.00
_cell.angle_beta   90.00
_cell.angle_gamma   90.00
#
_symmetry.space_group_name_H-M   'P 1'
#
loop_
_entity.id
_entity.type
_entity.pdbx_description
1 polymer ?
#
loop_
_entity_poly.entity_id
_entity_poly.type
_entity_poly.pdbx_seq_one_letter_code
_entity_poly.pdbx_strand_id
1 'polypeptide(L)'
;MSCGALQRLPIMSCDALQRFPIMSCDALQRLPMMSCDALQRLPIMSCDALQRLPMMSCDDLQRLPMISCGALQRLPIMSCGALQRLPIMSCGALQRLPIMSCGALQQLPMMSCDALQRLPIMSCGALQRLPIMSCDALQRLPIMSCDALQRLPMMSCDDLQRLPMMSCDALQRLPMMSCDALQRLPMMSCDDLQRLPMMSCDDLQRLPMMSCDDLQRLPMMSCDVLQLL
;
A
#
# COMPACT_ATOMS: atom_id res chain seq x y z
N MET A 1 -6.10 23.89 6.11
CA MET A 1 -5.75 24.42 7.43
C MET A 1 -4.23 24.46 7.52
N SER A 2 -3.63 25.60 7.86
CA SER A 2 -2.26 25.64 8.37
C SER A 2 -2.36 25.41 9.88
N CYS A 3 -1.81 24.30 10.35
CA CYS A 3 -1.81 23.98 11.77
C CYS A 3 -0.69 24.81 12.38
N GLY A 4 -1.02 25.77 13.24
CA GLY A 4 -0.03 26.51 14.03
C GLY A 4 0.72 25.59 15.01
N ALA A 5 0.97 26.00 16.25
CA ALA A 5 1.68 25.21 17.26
C ALA A 5 0.95 23.91 17.74
N LEU A 6 -0.14 23.51 17.08
CA LEU A 6 -0.93 22.32 17.42
C LEU A 6 -0.15 21.05 17.14
N GLN A 7 0.20 20.31 18.19
CA GLN A 7 0.90 19.02 18.06
C GLN A 7 -0.03 17.83 17.88
N ARG A 8 -1.28 17.93 18.33
CA ARG A 8 -2.27 16.85 18.25
C ARG A 8 -3.64 17.42 17.92
N LEU A 9 -4.32 16.78 16.98
CA LEU A 9 -5.66 17.15 16.58
C LEU A 9 -6.50 15.88 16.38
N PRO A 10 -7.20 15.38 17.40
CA PRO A 10 -8.16 14.30 17.20
C PRO A 10 -9.42 14.81 16.50
N ILE A 11 -9.89 14.07 15.50
CA ILE A 11 -11.14 14.36 14.79
C ILE A 11 -12.02 13.11 14.91
N MET A 12 -13.17 13.27 15.54
CA MET A 12 -14.09 12.19 15.88
C MET A 12 -15.49 12.61 15.50
N SER A 13 -16.29 11.72 14.88
CA SER A 13 -17.72 11.94 14.67
C SER A 13 -18.05 13.29 14.00
N CYS A 14 -17.31 13.62 12.94
CA CYS A 14 -17.45 14.90 12.24
C CYS A 14 -18.44 14.80 11.09
N ASP A 15 -19.73 14.91 11.42
CA ASP A 15 -20.86 14.65 10.51
C ASP A 15 -21.12 15.79 9.50
N ALA A 16 -20.46 16.93 9.65
CA ALA A 16 -20.59 18.06 8.73
C ALA A 16 -19.33 18.30 7.87
N LEU A 17 -18.20 17.70 8.23
CA LEU A 17 -16.91 18.05 7.65
C LEU A 17 -16.64 17.24 6.38
N GLN A 18 -17.03 17.76 5.21
CA GLN A 18 -16.88 17.04 3.95
C GLN A 18 -15.47 17.07 3.35
N ARG A 19 -14.73 18.15 3.60
CA ARG A 19 -13.38 18.34 3.07
C ARG A 19 -12.50 18.96 4.13
N PHE A 20 -11.33 18.37 4.34
CA PHE A 20 -10.40 18.85 5.35
C PHE A 20 -8.96 18.82 4.85
N PRO A 21 -8.52 19.80 4.05
CA PRO A 21 -7.15 19.85 3.56
C PRO A 21 -6.18 20.26 4.67
N ILE A 22 -5.08 19.52 4.82
CA ILE A 22 -4.02 19.76 5.79
C ILE A 22 -2.73 20.02 5.02
N MET A 23 -2.19 21.21 5.18
CA MET A 23 -1.09 21.72 4.36
C MET A 23 -0.09 22.42 5.26
N SER A 24 1.20 22.11 5.10
CA SER A 24 2.29 22.84 5.79
C SER A 24 2.08 22.92 7.31
N CYS A 25 1.76 21.77 7.91
CA CYS A 25 1.53 21.64 9.35
C CYS A 25 2.80 21.14 10.05
N ASP A 26 3.69 22.08 10.37
CA ASP A 26 5.05 21.78 10.83
C ASP A 26 5.15 21.43 12.32
N ALA A 27 4.06 21.60 13.08
CA ALA A 27 4.00 21.19 14.49
C ALA A 27 3.13 19.94 14.71
N LEU A 28 2.23 19.61 13.79
CA LEU A 28 1.22 18.57 13.99
C LEU A 28 1.87 17.19 13.91
N GLN A 29 1.94 16.50 15.05
CA GLN A 29 2.56 15.18 15.16
C GLN A 29 1.56 14.03 15.07
N ARG A 30 0.32 14.25 15.54
CA ARG A 30 -0.71 13.21 15.57
C ARG A 30 -2.07 13.73 15.16
N LEU A 31 -2.72 13.00 14.27
CA LEU A 31 -4.05 13.28 13.75
C LEU A 31 -4.86 11.98 13.73
N PRO A 32 -5.40 11.51 14.86
CA PRO A 32 -6.31 10.38 14.84
C PRO A 32 -7.68 10.82 14.28
N MET A 33 -8.20 10.04 13.34
CA MET A 33 -9.50 10.24 12.70
C MET A 33 -10.37 9.00 12.94
N MET A 34 -11.56 9.18 13.50
CA MET A 34 -12.50 8.09 13.75
C MET A 34 -13.93 8.51 13.44
N SER A 35 -14.72 7.63 12.82
CA SER A 35 -16.17 7.85 12.58
C SER A 35 -16.43 9.18 11.86
N CYS A 36 -15.58 9.53 10.89
CA CYS A 36 -15.71 10.79 10.14
C CYS A 36 -16.54 10.55 8.88
N ASP A 37 -17.81 10.21 9.08
CA ASP A 37 -18.67 9.63 8.03
C ASP A 37 -19.23 10.64 7.04
N ALA A 38 -18.95 11.94 7.21
CA ALA A 38 -19.21 12.93 6.17
C ALA A 38 -17.96 13.31 5.36
N LEU A 39 -16.77 12.93 5.83
CA LEU A 39 -15.51 13.39 5.26
C LEU A 39 -15.20 12.66 3.98
N GLN A 40 -15.33 13.34 2.84
CA GLN A 40 -15.09 12.76 1.52
C GLN A 40 -13.65 12.92 1.03
N ARG A 41 -12.96 13.99 1.45
CA ARG A 41 -11.59 14.29 0.99
C ARG A 41 -10.71 14.86 2.09
N LEU A 42 -9.55 14.23 2.26
CA LEU A 42 -8.52 14.61 3.23
C LEU A 42 -7.16 14.63 2.54
N PRO A 43 -6.82 15.67 1.76
CA PRO A 43 -5.46 15.81 1.25
C PRO A 43 -4.53 16.28 2.36
N ILE A 44 -3.39 15.59 2.51
CA ILE A 44 -2.34 15.96 3.47
C ILE A 44 -1.04 16.13 2.70
N MET A 45 -0.51 17.35 2.72
CA MET A 45 0.69 17.69 1.96
C MET A 45 1.66 18.51 2.80
N SER A 46 2.96 18.24 2.62
CA SER A 46 4.05 19.00 3.27
C SER A 46 3.88 19.08 4.79
N CYS A 47 3.54 17.96 5.44
CA CYS A 47 3.34 17.91 6.89
C CYS A 47 4.53 17.18 7.53
N ASP A 48 5.64 17.90 7.67
CA ASP A 48 6.93 17.29 8.00
C ASP A 48 7.08 16.87 9.47
N ALA A 49 6.18 17.29 10.35
CA ALA A 49 6.15 16.80 11.74
C ALA A 49 5.15 15.67 11.98
N LEU A 50 4.26 15.37 11.03
CA LEU A 50 3.19 14.39 11.22
C LEU A 50 3.79 12.99 11.31
N GLN A 51 3.71 12.37 12.49
CA GLN A 51 4.28 11.03 12.73
C GLN A 51 3.23 9.93 12.65
N ARG A 52 1.98 10.22 13.03
CA ARG A 52 0.91 9.22 13.12
C ARG A 52 -0.44 9.76 12.67
N LEU A 53 -1.08 8.99 11.79
CA LEU A 53 -2.41 9.26 11.27
C LEU A 53 -3.21 7.96 11.24
N PRO A 54 -3.78 7.51 12.37
CA PRO A 54 -4.71 6.40 12.35
C PRO A 54 -6.08 6.87 11.83
N MET A 55 -6.60 6.14 10.84
CA MET A 55 -7.92 6.31 10.25
C MET A 55 -8.77 5.07 10.53
N MET A 56 -9.92 5.25 11.15
CA MET A 56 -10.84 4.14 11.46
C MET A 56 -12.28 4.56 11.17
N SER A 57 -13.03 3.71 10.46
CA SER A 57 -14.47 3.92 10.22
C SER A 57 -14.73 5.32 9.65
N CYS A 58 -14.10 5.68 8.54
CA CYS A 58 -14.38 6.93 7.83
C CYS A 58 -15.08 6.56 6.54
N ASP A 59 -16.36 6.21 6.63
CA ASP A 59 -17.01 5.39 5.62
C ASP A 59 -17.25 6.12 4.29
N ASP A 60 -17.39 7.45 4.32
CA ASP A 60 -17.56 8.28 3.12
C ASP A 60 -16.24 8.83 2.54
N LEU A 61 -15.09 8.54 3.17
CA LEU A 61 -13.81 9.06 2.69
C LEU A 61 -13.44 8.45 1.36
N GLN A 62 -13.45 9.24 0.29
CA GLN A 62 -13.16 8.78 -1.06
C GLN A 62 -11.69 8.95 -1.47
N ARG A 63 -11.03 10.01 -0.96
CA ARG A 63 -9.67 10.37 -1.38
C ARG A 63 -8.81 10.84 -0.21
N LEU A 64 -7.65 10.22 -0.07
CA LEU A 64 -6.63 10.53 0.94
C LEU A 64 -5.25 10.59 0.27
N PRO A 65 -4.92 11.66 -0.48
CA PRO A 65 -3.56 11.82 -0.98
C PRO A 65 -2.63 12.26 0.15
N MET A 66 -1.51 11.54 0.29
CA MET A 66 -0.42 11.82 1.22
C MET A 66 0.83 12.17 0.42
N ILE A 67 1.29 13.42 0.50
CA ILE A 67 2.42 13.90 -0.30
C ILE A 67 3.40 14.63 0.60
N SER A 68 4.69 14.28 0.52
CA SER A 68 5.76 14.97 1.26
C SER A 68 5.48 15.06 2.76
N CYS A 69 5.15 13.93 3.39
CA CYS A 69 4.98 13.86 4.85
C CYS A 69 6.21 13.16 5.44
N GLY A 70 7.33 13.90 5.51
CA GLY A 70 8.66 13.32 5.71
C GLY A 70 8.84 12.53 7.02
N ALA A 71 8.15 12.92 8.11
CA ALA A 71 8.23 12.23 9.40
C ALA A 71 7.12 11.20 9.66
N LEU A 72 6.22 10.97 8.71
CA LEU A 72 5.11 10.04 8.92
C LEU A 72 5.64 8.64 9.10
N GLN A 73 5.40 8.01 10.25
CA GLN A 73 5.89 6.66 10.57
C GLN A 73 4.79 5.60 10.47
N ARG A 74 3.54 5.97 10.78
CA ARG A 74 2.42 5.03 10.86
C ARG A 74 1.13 5.63 10.31
N LEU A 75 0.53 4.91 9.38
CA LEU A 75 -0.75 5.25 8.75
C LEU A 75 -1.64 4.00 8.69
N PRO A 76 -2.24 3.55 9.80
CA PRO A 76 -3.24 2.50 9.72
C PRO A 76 -4.55 3.04 9.17
N ILE A 77 -5.11 2.37 8.17
CA ILE A 77 -6.39 2.71 7.54
C ILE A 77 -7.31 1.49 7.62
N MET A 78 -8.39 1.64 8.37
CA MET A 78 -9.26 0.55 8.78
C MET A 78 -10.70 0.91 8.48
N SER A 79 -11.42 0.03 7.80
CA SER A 79 -12.87 0.18 7.57
C SER A 79 -13.21 1.55 6.97
N CYS A 80 -12.52 1.95 5.90
CA CYS A 80 -12.87 3.16 5.14
C CYS A 80 -13.55 2.72 3.84
N GLY A 81 -14.85 2.39 3.95
CA GLY A 81 -15.59 1.65 2.93
C GLY A 81 -15.59 2.31 1.54
N ALA A 82 -15.74 3.63 1.47
CA ALA A 82 -15.77 4.39 0.21
C ALA A 82 -14.40 4.87 -0.29
N LEU A 83 -13.29 4.53 0.37
CA LEU A 83 -11.96 5.02 -0.03
C LEU A 83 -11.62 4.46 -1.39
N GLN A 84 -11.49 5.32 -2.40
CA GLN A 84 -11.19 4.91 -3.78
C GLN A 84 -9.73 5.12 -4.16
N ARG A 85 -9.10 6.18 -3.63
CA ARG A 85 -7.73 6.56 -4.00
C ARG A 85 -6.90 6.98 -2.79
N LEU A 86 -5.75 6.35 -2.67
CA LEU A 86 -4.76 6.60 -1.63
C LEU A 86 -3.36 6.67 -2.26
N PRO A 87 -3.00 7.78 -2.94
CA PRO A 87 -1.62 7.96 -3.38
C PRO A 87 -0.74 8.37 -2.21
N ILE A 88 0.41 7.73 -2.06
CA ILE A 88 1.40 8.01 -1.02
C ILE A 88 2.75 8.27 -1.68
N MET A 89 3.20 9.51 -1.60
CA MET A 89 4.37 9.98 -2.34
C MET A 89 5.33 10.70 -1.38
N SER A 90 6.61 10.35 -1.44
CA SER A 90 7.68 11.05 -0.71
C SER A 90 7.43 11.07 0.82
N CYS A 91 6.99 9.94 1.36
CA CYS A 91 6.78 9.74 2.81
C CYS A 91 7.93 8.86 3.36
N GLY A 92 9.16 9.40 3.30
CA GLY A 92 10.39 8.62 3.48
C GLY A 92 10.53 7.91 4.84
N ALA A 93 9.92 8.42 5.92
CA ALA A 93 9.96 7.77 7.23
C ALA A 93 8.82 6.76 7.48
N LEU A 94 7.93 6.52 6.52
CA LEU A 94 6.76 5.67 6.71
C LEU A 94 7.21 4.25 6.91
N GLN A 95 6.96 3.65 8.08
CA GLN A 95 7.40 2.29 8.40
C GLN A 95 6.28 1.27 8.27
N ARG A 96 5.04 1.67 8.56
CA ARG A 96 3.88 0.76 8.61
C ARG A 96 2.62 1.41 8.05
N LEU A 97 2.00 0.70 7.11
CA LEU A 97 0.76 1.09 6.46
C LEU A 97 -0.15 -0.14 6.35
N PRO A 98 -0.86 -0.53 7.42
CA PRO A 98 -1.91 -1.52 7.28
C PRO A 98 -3.16 -0.89 6.66
N ILE A 99 -3.70 -1.53 5.64
CA ILE A 99 -4.95 -1.14 4.97
C ILE A 99 -5.88 -2.35 5.04
N MET A 100 -6.98 -2.22 5.77
CA MET A 100 -7.94 -3.31 5.95
C MET A 100 -9.37 -2.84 5.71
N SER A 101 -10.16 -3.68 5.06
CA SER A 101 -11.59 -3.46 4.85
C SER A 101 -11.92 -2.15 4.13
N CYS A 102 -11.10 -1.78 3.14
CA CYS A 102 -11.34 -0.62 2.27
C CYS A 102 -11.93 -1.11 0.94
N GLY A 103 -13.21 -1.55 0.98
CA GLY A 103 -13.84 -2.30 -0.12
C GLY A 103 -13.88 -1.59 -1.46
N ALA A 104 -13.97 -0.25 -1.48
CA ALA A 104 -13.99 0.55 -2.71
C ALA A 104 -12.61 1.02 -3.19
N LEU A 105 -11.51 0.64 -2.53
CA LEU A 105 -10.16 1.12 -2.89
C LEU A 105 -9.80 0.60 -4.25
N GLN A 106 -9.55 1.49 -5.22
CA GLN A 106 -9.21 1.13 -6.60
C GLN A 106 -7.74 1.32 -6.90
N GLN A 107 -7.13 2.35 -6.30
CA GLN A 107 -5.76 2.77 -6.61
C GLN A 107 -4.98 3.14 -5.35
N LEU A 108 -3.83 2.50 -5.20
CA LEU A 108 -2.86 2.74 -4.13
C LEU A 108 -1.46 2.85 -4.73
N PRO A 109 -1.12 3.96 -5.42
CA PRO A 109 0.24 4.16 -5.88
C PRO A 109 1.14 4.60 -4.72
N MET A 110 2.31 3.98 -4.62
CA MET A 110 3.34 4.32 -3.64
C MET A 110 4.66 4.62 -4.32
N MET A 111 5.25 5.75 -3.95
CA MET A 111 6.54 6.20 -4.48
C MET A 111 7.40 6.83 -3.38
N SER A 112 8.67 6.47 -3.32
CA SER A 112 9.66 7.06 -2.40
C SER A 112 9.20 6.98 -0.93
N CYS A 113 8.92 5.76 -0.49
CA CYS A 113 8.58 5.43 0.91
C CYS A 113 9.70 4.56 1.48
N ASP A 114 10.92 5.12 1.49
CA ASP A 114 12.18 4.37 1.61
C ASP A 114 12.29 3.55 2.91
N ALA A 115 11.69 4.00 4.02
CA ALA A 115 11.71 3.28 5.30
C ALA A 115 10.53 2.32 5.53
N LEU A 116 9.67 2.11 4.52
CA LEU A 116 8.49 1.26 4.66
C LEU A 116 8.91 -0.17 4.86
N GLN A 117 8.47 -0.81 5.94
CA GLN A 117 8.82 -2.20 6.24
C GLN A 117 7.63 -3.16 6.07
N ARG A 118 6.41 -2.67 6.28
CA ARG A 118 5.20 -3.50 6.31
C ARG A 118 4.00 -2.80 5.69
N LEU A 119 3.44 -3.46 4.68
CA LEU A 119 2.24 -3.02 3.96
C LEU A 119 1.25 -4.20 3.85
N PRO A 120 0.51 -4.55 4.91
CA PRO A 120 -0.57 -5.52 4.77
C PRO A 120 -1.80 -4.85 4.14
N ILE A 121 -2.32 -5.46 3.08
CA ILE A 121 -3.53 -5.04 2.36
C ILE A 121 -4.52 -6.20 2.40
N MET A 122 -5.65 -6.00 3.08
CA MET A 122 -6.62 -7.06 3.32
C MET A 122 -8.04 -6.58 3.04
N SER A 123 -8.83 -7.41 2.36
CA SER A 123 -10.26 -7.16 2.08
C SER A 123 -10.49 -5.82 1.35
N CYS A 124 -9.69 -5.57 0.32
CA CYS A 124 -9.81 -4.41 -0.57
C CYS A 124 -10.29 -4.88 -1.96
N GLY A 125 -11.51 -5.42 -2.01
CA GLY A 125 -12.01 -6.17 -3.16
C GLY A 125 -12.04 -5.41 -4.50
N ALA A 126 -12.13 -4.07 -4.47
CA ALA A 126 -12.10 -3.25 -5.69
C ALA A 126 -10.70 -2.79 -6.11
N LEU A 127 -9.62 -3.19 -5.42
CA LEU A 127 -8.27 -2.70 -5.69
C LEU A 127 -7.84 -3.19 -7.06
N GLN A 128 -7.55 -2.29 -8.00
CA GLN A 128 -7.17 -2.66 -9.36
C GLN A 128 -5.67 -2.46 -9.62
N ARG A 129 -5.07 -1.44 -9.00
CA ARG A 129 -3.69 -1.03 -9.25
C ARG A 129 -2.96 -0.67 -7.97
N LEU A 130 -1.82 -1.31 -7.79
CA LEU A 130 -0.89 -1.11 -6.68
C LEU A 130 0.54 -0.99 -7.22
N PRO A 131 0.93 0.13 -7.84
CA PRO A 131 2.33 0.34 -8.19
C PRO A 131 3.12 0.73 -6.94
N ILE A 132 4.26 0.06 -6.72
CA ILE A 132 5.18 0.34 -5.61
C ILE A 132 6.56 0.60 -6.22
N MET A 133 7.08 1.81 -6.00
CA MET A 133 8.35 2.25 -6.57
C MET A 133 9.22 2.91 -5.50
N SER A 134 10.50 2.56 -5.43
CA SER A 134 11.46 3.13 -4.47
C SER A 134 10.94 3.01 -3.04
N CYS A 135 10.77 1.77 -2.59
CA CYS A 135 10.36 1.40 -1.24
C CYS A 135 11.35 0.37 -0.70
N ASP A 136 12.63 0.76 -0.70
CA ASP A 136 13.77 -0.15 -0.60
C ASP A 136 13.73 -1.02 0.67
N ALA A 137 13.26 -0.48 1.81
CA ALA A 137 13.16 -1.22 3.07
C ALA A 137 11.93 -2.16 3.20
N LEU A 138 11.09 -2.30 2.16
CA LEU A 138 9.82 -3.01 2.23
C LEU A 138 10.03 -4.50 2.40
N GLN A 139 9.97 -5.01 3.62
CA GLN A 139 10.22 -6.44 3.91
C GLN A 139 9.01 -7.35 3.68
N ARG A 140 7.79 -6.85 3.91
CA ARG A 140 6.57 -7.67 3.90
C ARG A 140 5.37 -6.96 3.29
N LEU A 141 4.78 -7.60 2.29
CA LEU A 141 3.58 -7.16 1.59
C LEU A 141 2.58 -8.32 1.47
N PRO A 142 1.82 -8.65 2.51
CA PRO A 142 0.71 -9.59 2.36
C PRO A 142 -0.48 -8.90 1.69
N ILE A 143 -1.01 -9.52 0.64
CA ILE A 143 -2.20 -9.07 -0.08
C ILE A 143 -3.24 -10.19 -0.03
N MET A 144 -4.39 -9.94 0.58
CA MET A 144 -5.43 -10.96 0.76
C MET A 144 -6.82 -10.41 0.42
N SER A 145 -7.61 -11.19 -0.31
CA SER A 145 -8.99 -10.84 -0.71
C SER A 145 -9.04 -9.48 -1.42
N CYS A 146 -8.25 -9.37 -2.49
CA CYS A 146 -8.16 -8.21 -3.38
C CYS A 146 -8.51 -8.67 -4.80
N ASP A 147 -9.72 -9.22 -4.94
CA ASP A 147 -10.15 -10.01 -6.09
C ASP A 147 -10.06 -9.26 -7.43
N ALA A 148 -10.21 -7.92 -7.42
CA ALA A 148 -10.10 -7.08 -8.62
C ALA A 148 -8.65 -6.61 -8.95
N LEU A 149 -7.63 -7.03 -8.20
CA LEU A 149 -6.26 -6.56 -8.40
C LEU A 149 -5.73 -7.03 -9.73
N GLN A 150 -5.51 -6.12 -10.68
CA GLN A 150 -5.04 -6.47 -12.02
C GLN A 150 -3.54 -6.29 -12.21
N ARG A 151 -2.95 -5.29 -11.54
CA ARG A 151 -1.57 -4.88 -11.75
C ARG A 151 -0.88 -4.50 -10.45
N LEU A 152 0.25 -5.16 -10.20
CA LEU A 152 1.17 -4.88 -9.10
C LEU A 152 2.60 -4.76 -9.65
N PRO A 153 2.97 -3.64 -10.28
CA PRO A 153 4.36 -3.42 -10.63
C PRO A 153 5.16 -3.01 -9.39
N MET A 154 6.29 -3.67 -9.18
CA MET A 154 7.25 -3.35 -8.12
C MET A 154 8.61 -3.04 -8.74
N MET A 155 9.21 -1.93 -8.30
CA MET A 155 10.52 -1.47 -8.75
C MET A 155 11.29 -0.90 -7.56
N SER A 156 12.53 -1.35 -7.36
CA SER A 156 13.39 -0.92 -6.24
C SER A 156 12.69 -1.16 -4.90
N CYS A 157 12.55 -2.44 -4.57
CA CYS A 157 12.02 -2.95 -3.31
C CYS A 157 13.02 -3.97 -2.77
N ASP A 158 14.27 -3.54 -2.64
CA ASP A 158 15.43 -4.41 -2.52
C ASP A 158 15.37 -5.33 -1.30
N ASP A 159 14.83 -4.87 -0.16
CA ASP A 159 14.68 -5.67 1.07
C ASP A 159 13.39 -6.52 1.11
N LEU A 160 12.61 -6.60 0.02
CA LEU A 160 11.37 -7.37 0.01
C LEU A 160 11.63 -8.85 0.15
N GLN A 161 11.29 -9.41 1.31
CA GLN A 161 11.50 -10.82 1.61
C GLN A 161 10.26 -11.69 1.35
N ARG A 162 9.05 -11.13 1.54
CA ARG A 162 7.81 -11.90 1.51
C ARG A 162 6.66 -11.13 0.87
N LEU A 163 6.09 -11.72 -0.18
CA LEU A 163 4.90 -11.26 -0.86
C LEU A 163 3.88 -12.41 -0.95
N PRO A 164 3.16 -12.74 0.13
CA PRO A 164 2.07 -13.70 0.03
C PRO A 164 0.84 -13.04 -0.59
N MET A 165 0.27 -13.69 -1.61
CA MET A 165 -0.97 -13.28 -2.26
C MET A 165 -2.01 -14.41 -2.15
N MET A 166 -3.21 -14.05 -1.70
CA MET A 166 -4.34 -14.97 -1.57
C MET A 166 -5.62 -14.31 -2.07
N SER A 167 -6.37 -14.99 -2.94
CA SER A 167 -7.62 -14.47 -3.52
C SER A 167 -7.39 -13.13 -4.19
N CYS A 168 -6.59 -13.16 -5.25
CA CYS A 168 -6.30 -12.03 -6.14
C CYS A 168 -6.62 -12.46 -7.57
N ASP A 169 -7.84 -12.95 -7.77
CA ASP A 169 -8.25 -13.75 -8.93
C ASP A 169 -8.03 -13.01 -10.26
N ALA A 170 -8.24 -11.69 -10.30
CA ALA A 170 -8.05 -10.88 -11.50
C ALA A 170 -6.60 -10.42 -11.76
N LEU A 171 -5.61 -10.90 -11.00
CA LEU A 171 -4.21 -10.46 -11.12
C LEU A 171 -3.61 -10.93 -12.42
N GLN A 172 -3.42 -10.02 -13.37
CA GLN A 172 -2.88 -10.36 -14.70
C GLN A 172 -1.37 -10.13 -14.81
N ARG A 173 -0.82 -9.15 -14.09
CA ARG A 173 0.57 -8.71 -14.24
C ARG A 173 1.22 -8.34 -12.91
N LEU A 174 2.33 -9.02 -12.62
CA LEU A 174 3.21 -8.76 -11.48
C LEU A 174 4.66 -8.61 -11.98
N PRO A 175 5.02 -7.48 -12.62
CA PRO A 175 6.42 -7.23 -12.96
C PRO A 175 7.19 -6.81 -11.71
N MET A 176 8.35 -7.44 -11.49
CA MET A 176 9.26 -7.12 -10.39
C MET A 176 10.64 -6.82 -10.93
N MET A 177 11.21 -5.69 -10.50
CA MET A 177 12.54 -5.24 -10.88
C MET A 177 13.28 -4.77 -9.62
N SER A 178 14.48 -5.29 -9.37
CA SER A 178 15.27 -4.96 -8.18
C SER A 178 14.47 -5.27 -6.91
N CYS A 179 14.24 -6.56 -6.68
CA CYS A 179 13.63 -7.12 -5.47
C CYS A 179 14.56 -8.22 -4.95
N ASP A 180 15.82 -7.84 -4.75
CA ASP A 180 16.96 -8.76 -4.63
C ASP A 180 16.79 -9.74 -3.45
N ALA A 181 16.22 -9.28 -2.33
CA ALA A 181 16.02 -10.10 -1.13
C ALA A 181 14.75 -10.98 -1.14
N LEU A 182 14.02 -11.08 -2.27
CA LEU A 182 12.74 -11.79 -2.36
C LEU A 182 12.89 -13.29 -2.21
N GLN A 183 12.64 -13.78 -1.00
CA GLN A 183 12.76 -15.20 -0.68
C GLN A 183 11.48 -16.01 -0.93
N ARG A 184 10.30 -15.40 -0.72
CA ARG A 184 9.02 -16.12 -0.73
C ARG A 184 7.92 -15.34 -1.43
N LEU A 185 7.35 -15.95 -2.46
CA LEU A 185 6.20 -15.45 -3.22
C LEU A 185 5.13 -16.56 -3.32
N PRO A 186 4.44 -16.91 -2.22
CA PRO A 186 3.34 -17.86 -2.29
C PRO A 186 2.10 -17.19 -2.90
N MET A 187 1.50 -17.84 -3.88
CA MET A 187 0.29 -17.38 -4.56
C MET A 187 -0.79 -18.46 -4.48
N MET A 188 -1.98 -18.08 -4.00
CA MET A 188 -3.15 -18.95 -3.89
C MET A 188 -4.36 -18.24 -4.47
N SER A 189 -5.04 -18.87 -5.43
CA SER A 189 -6.19 -18.26 -6.13
C SER A 189 -5.79 -16.92 -6.76
N CYS A 190 -4.94 -17.01 -7.78
CA CYS A 190 -4.51 -15.90 -8.64
C CYS A 190 -4.72 -16.35 -10.09
N ASP A 191 -5.97 -16.71 -10.39
CA ASP A 191 -6.33 -17.54 -11.55
C ASP A 191 -5.97 -16.87 -12.88
N ASP A 192 -6.15 -15.55 -13.01
CA ASP A 192 -5.88 -14.78 -14.24
C ASP A 192 -4.39 -14.38 -14.43
N LEU A 193 -3.45 -14.90 -13.63
CA LEU A 193 -2.04 -14.48 -13.66
C LEU A 193 -1.34 -14.90 -14.94
N GLN A 194 -1.27 -13.99 -15.90
CA GLN A 194 -0.65 -14.24 -17.20
C GLN A 194 0.86 -13.95 -17.26
N ARG A 195 1.34 -12.94 -16.51
CA ARG A 195 2.72 -12.43 -16.64
C ARG A 195 3.38 -12.14 -15.30
N LEU A 196 4.49 -12.81 -15.04
CA LEU A 196 5.36 -12.64 -13.88
C LEU A 196 6.83 -12.42 -14.32
N PRO A 197 7.17 -11.29 -14.98
CA PRO A 197 8.55 -11.00 -15.32
C PRO A 197 9.31 -10.55 -14.05
N MET A 198 10.46 -11.16 -13.81
CA MET A 198 11.35 -10.80 -12.71
C MET A 198 12.75 -10.46 -13.25
N MET A 199 13.30 -9.36 -12.75
CA MET A 199 14.64 -8.90 -13.07
C MET A 199 15.35 -8.49 -11.79
N SER A 200 16.53 -9.05 -11.52
CA SER A 200 17.26 -8.82 -10.26
C SER A 200 16.40 -9.20 -9.04
N CYS A 201 16.18 -10.51 -8.91
CA CYS A 201 15.46 -11.14 -7.79
C CYS A 201 16.26 -12.37 -7.34
N ASP A 202 17.43 -12.11 -6.78
CA ASP A 202 18.50 -13.12 -6.63
C ASP A 202 18.22 -14.13 -5.51
N ASP A 203 17.54 -13.74 -4.44
CA ASP A 203 17.31 -14.62 -3.28
C ASP A 203 16.04 -15.49 -3.38
N LEU A 204 15.42 -15.64 -4.56
CA LEU A 204 14.14 -16.36 -4.70
C LEU A 204 14.26 -17.86 -4.48
N GLN A 205 13.77 -18.32 -3.32
CA GLN A 205 13.82 -19.71 -2.89
C GLN A 205 12.48 -20.45 -2.98
N ARG A 206 11.34 -19.75 -2.89
CA ARG A 206 10.02 -20.39 -2.84
C ARG A 206 8.97 -19.62 -3.63
N LEU A 207 8.41 -20.29 -4.64
CA LEU A 207 7.31 -19.81 -5.48
C LEU A 207 6.15 -20.83 -5.54
N PRO A 208 5.54 -21.22 -4.40
CA PRO A 208 4.41 -22.13 -4.45
C PRO A 208 3.21 -21.41 -5.07
N MET A 209 2.66 -22.01 -6.13
CA MET A 209 1.48 -21.52 -6.83
C MET A 209 0.37 -22.57 -6.74
N MET A 210 -0.79 -22.17 -6.24
CA MET A 210 -1.98 -23.01 -6.16
C MET A 210 -3.14 -22.25 -6.79
N SER A 211 -3.79 -22.84 -7.80
CA SER A 211 -4.83 -22.17 -8.59
C SER A 211 -4.29 -20.88 -9.23
N CYS A 212 -3.42 -21.06 -10.23
CA CYS A 212 -2.76 -20.00 -11.01
C CYS A 212 -2.69 -20.48 -12.46
N ASP A 213 -3.86 -20.78 -13.02
CA ASP A 213 -3.99 -21.69 -14.16
C ASP A 213 -3.63 -21.01 -15.50
N ASP A 214 -3.71 -19.67 -15.58
CA ASP A 214 -3.45 -18.89 -16.79
C ASP A 214 -2.00 -18.40 -16.96
N LEU A 215 -1.04 -18.94 -16.18
CA LEU A 215 0.35 -18.49 -16.24
C LEU A 215 1.05 -18.88 -17.54
N GLN A 216 1.24 -17.87 -18.39
CA GLN A 216 1.84 -18.04 -19.72
C GLN A 216 3.31 -17.60 -19.79
N ARG A 217 3.73 -16.62 -18.98
CA ARG A 217 5.07 -16.01 -19.09
C ARG A 217 5.70 -15.74 -17.72
N LEU A 218 6.84 -16.38 -17.50
CA LEU A 218 7.71 -16.19 -16.33
C LEU A 218 9.17 -15.98 -16.78
N PRO A 219 9.48 -14.84 -17.45
CA PRO A 219 10.87 -14.54 -17.79
C PRO A 219 11.63 -14.11 -16.53
N MET A 220 12.72 -14.81 -16.23
CA MET A 220 13.66 -14.48 -15.17
C MET A 220 14.95 -13.98 -15.81
N MET A 221 15.40 -12.78 -15.45
CA MET A 221 16.68 -12.23 -15.92
C MET A 221 17.51 -11.79 -14.73
N SER A 222 18.75 -12.30 -14.63
CA SER A 222 19.61 -12.06 -13.47
C SER A 222 18.86 -12.40 -12.18
N CYS A 223 18.49 -13.67 -12.03
CA CYS A 223 17.90 -14.21 -10.80
C CYS A 223 18.57 -15.56 -10.55
N ASP A 224 19.11 -15.79 -9.35
CA ASP A 224 19.73 -17.05 -8.99
C ASP A 224 18.66 -18.07 -8.58
N VAL A 225 18.21 -18.85 -9.55
CA VAL A 225 17.08 -19.76 -9.40
C VAL A 225 17.50 -21.07 -8.72
N LEU A 226 17.59 -21.09 -7.39
CA LEU A 226 17.78 -22.32 -6.61
C LEU A 226 16.42 -22.86 -6.14
N GLN A 227 15.96 -23.92 -6.82
CA GLN A 227 14.81 -24.78 -6.46
C GLN A 227 13.41 -24.13 -6.57
N LEU A 228 12.88 -24.04 -7.79
CA LEU A 228 11.55 -23.49 -8.08
C LEU A 228 10.36 -24.48 -7.88
N LEU A 229 10.51 -25.57 -7.14
CA LEU A 229 9.42 -26.55 -6.90
C LEU A 229 9.32 -26.93 -5.41
#